data_AF-A0A538LZJ2-F1
#
_entry.id   AF-A0A538LZJ2-F1
#
_cell.length_a   1.000
_cell.length_b   1.000
_cell.length_c   1.000
_cell.angle_alpha   90.00
_cell.angle_beta   90.00
_cell.angle_gamma   90.00
#
_symmetry.space_group_name_H-M   'P 1'
#
loop_
_entity.id
_entity.type
_entity.pdbx_description
1 polymer ?
#
loop_
_entity_poly.entity_id
_entity_poly.type
_entity_poly.pdbx_seq_one_letter_code
_entity_poly.pdbx_strand_id
1 'polypeptide(L)'
;MGEIVRTRRLIADVEGNFPGLTLEVGRRLQLNDVVVVEWTANYGDGRLYRNVTIGELQNGKAARVTDYWGEPTDTPEWRRPMTDKLDMPGDGIWPDAEHLGHH
;
A
#
# COMPACT_ATOMS: atom_id res chain seq x y z
N MET A 1 9.19 -10.65 -10.25
CA MET A 1 9.99 -9.69 -11.04
C MET A 1 9.64 -8.30 -10.53
N GLY A 2 10.62 -7.46 -10.21
CA GLY A 2 10.37 -6.08 -9.76
C GLY A 2 10.62 -5.09 -10.89
N GLU A 3 10.19 -3.84 -10.70
CA GLU A 3 10.41 -2.75 -11.64
C GLU A 3 11.06 -1.54 -10.97
N ILE A 4 11.62 -0.64 -11.79
CA ILE A 4 12.16 0.64 -11.32
C ILE A 4 11.72 1.73 -12.29
N VAL A 5 10.91 2.66 -11.80
CA VAL A 5 10.56 3.89 -12.51
C VAL A 5 11.50 5.00 -12.07
N ARG A 6 12.09 5.73 -13.03
CA ARG A 6 13.06 6.80 -12.74
C ARG A 6 12.48 8.16 -13.11
N THR A 7 12.80 9.18 -12.31
CA THR A 7 12.36 10.58 -12.44
C THR A 7 10.92 10.83 -11.99
N ARG A 8 10.67 12.04 -11.47
CA ARG A 8 9.32 12.43 -11.02
C ARG A 8 8.27 12.33 -12.14
N ARG A 9 8.66 12.61 -13.39
CA ARG A 9 7.74 12.66 -14.53
C ARG A 9 7.23 11.26 -14.84
N LEU A 10 8.13 10.30 -15.01
CA LEU A 10 7.71 8.93 -15.30
C LEU A 10 6.96 8.29 -14.14
N ILE A 11 7.32 8.63 -12.88
CA ILE A 11 6.53 8.21 -11.72
C ILE A 11 5.10 8.75 -11.83
N ALA A 12 4.92 10.05 -12.06
CA ALA A 12 3.59 10.63 -12.24
C ALA A 12 2.83 10.03 -13.43
N ASP A 13 3.51 9.74 -14.54
CA ASP A 13 2.89 9.10 -15.70
C ASP A 13 2.44 7.66 -15.39
N VAL A 14 3.21 6.89 -14.63
CA VAL A 14 2.82 5.52 -14.22
C VAL A 14 1.64 5.58 -13.25
N GLU A 15 1.74 6.34 -12.17
CA GLU A 15 0.68 6.44 -11.15
C GLU A 15 -0.60 7.07 -11.72
N GLY A 16 -0.49 7.98 -12.68
CA GLY A 16 -1.64 8.63 -13.33
C GLY A 16 -2.41 7.73 -14.32
N ASN A 17 -1.90 6.54 -14.65
CA ASN A 17 -2.52 5.62 -15.61
C ASN A 17 -3.48 4.60 -14.97
N PHE A 18 -3.84 4.77 -13.69
CA PHE A 18 -4.81 3.93 -13.00
C PHE A 18 -6.16 4.64 -12.81
N PRO A 19 -7.00 4.77 -13.86
CA PRO A 19 -8.23 5.57 -13.81
C PRO A 19 -9.31 5.01 -12.86
N GLY A 20 -9.25 3.71 -12.55
CA GLY A 20 -10.17 3.04 -11.63
C GLY A 20 -9.64 2.94 -10.20
N LEU A 21 -8.49 3.55 -9.90
CA LEU A 21 -7.86 3.43 -8.60
C LEU A 21 -8.73 4.06 -7.51
N THR A 22 -9.01 3.28 -6.48
CA THR A 22 -9.41 3.78 -5.16
C THR A 22 -8.37 3.35 -4.14
N LEU A 23 -8.13 4.19 -3.14
CA LEU A 23 -7.19 3.90 -2.07
C LEU A 23 -7.59 4.60 -0.78
N GLU A 24 -7.02 4.16 0.34
CA GLU A 24 -7.04 4.90 1.60
C GLU A 24 -5.84 4.49 2.48
N VAL A 25 -5.32 5.44 3.24
CA VAL A 25 -4.18 5.23 4.14
C VAL A 25 -4.67 4.89 5.54
N GLY A 26 -4.31 3.70 6.02
CA GLY A 26 -4.61 3.30 7.40
C GLY A 26 -3.56 3.73 8.41
N ARG A 27 -2.26 3.78 8.04
CA ARG A 27 -1.20 4.20 8.98
C ARG A 27 -0.04 4.93 8.31
N ARG A 28 0.52 5.92 9.01
CA ARG A 28 1.76 6.63 8.66
C ARG A 28 2.71 6.61 9.84
N LEU A 29 3.97 6.23 9.59
CA LEU A 29 5.04 6.23 10.58
C LEU A 29 6.20 7.07 10.04
N GLN A 30 6.68 8.03 10.83
CA GLN A 30 7.86 8.84 10.51
C GLN A 30 9.04 8.38 11.36
N LEU A 31 10.16 8.05 10.71
CA LEU A 31 11.41 7.58 11.31
C LEU A 31 12.56 8.43 10.75
N ASN A 32 12.83 9.58 11.37
CA ASN A 32 13.79 10.58 10.88
C ASN A 32 13.47 10.99 9.43
N ASP A 33 14.36 10.68 8.47
CA ASP A 33 14.20 10.97 7.04
C ASP A 33 13.53 9.81 6.28
N VAL A 34 12.86 8.89 6.97
CA VAL A 34 12.09 7.80 6.33
C VAL A 34 10.63 7.89 6.76
N VAL A 35 9.73 7.78 5.79
CA VAL A 35 8.30 7.58 6.03
C VAL A 35 7.91 6.17 5.61
N VAL A 36 7.15 5.49 6.45
CA VAL A 36 6.49 4.22 6.12
C VAL A 36 4.99 4.45 6.13
N VAL A 37 4.33 4.08 5.03
CA VAL A 37 2.88 4.23 4.87
C VAL A 37 2.28 2.87 4.58
N GLU A 38 1.29 2.47 5.38
CA GLU A 38 0.46 1.29 5.13
C GLU A 38 -0.92 1.74 4.65
N TRP A 39 -1.32 1.21 3.50
CA TRP A 39 -2.52 1.65 2.80
C TRP A 39 -3.13 0.51 1.97
N THR A 40 -4.42 0.60 1.69
CA THR A 40 -5.12 -0.35 0.83
C THR A 40 -5.45 0.31 -0.50
N ALA A 41 -5.36 -0.46 -1.59
CA ALA A 41 -5.71 -0.04 -2.93
C ALA A 41 -6.64 -1.04 -3.62
N ASN A 42 -7.48 -0.55 -4.52
CA ASN A 42 -8.17 -1.32 -5.55
C ASN A 42 -7.90 -0.65 -6.89
N TYR A 43 -7.22 -1.35 -7.81
CA TYR A 43 -6.81 -0.81 -9.10
C TYR A 43 -7.95 -0.80 -10.15
N GLY A 44 -9.20 -0.98 -9.72
CA GLY A 44 -10.39 -1.05 -10.56
C GLY A 44 -10.81 -2.47 -10.95
N ASP A 45 -10.12 -3.50 -10.44
CA ASP A 45 -10.42 -4.92 -10.67
C ASP A 45 -11.26 -5.57 -9.56
N GLY A 46 -11.62 -4.79 -8.52
CA GLY A 46 -12.38 -5.27 -7.37
C GLY A 46 -11.54 -5.98 -6.30
N ARG A 47 -10.24 -6.17 -6.54
CA ARG A 47 -9.33 -6.84 -5.62
C ARG A 47 -8.68 -5.82 -4.70
N LEU A 48 -8.49 -6.19 -3.43
CA LEU A 48 -7.81 -5.35 -2.45
C LEU A 48 -6.33 -5.71 -2.38
N TYR A 49 -5.49 -4.73 -2.60
CA TYR A 49 -4.04 -4.82 -2.46
C TYR A 49 -3.62 -4.09 -1.19
N ARG A 50 -2.87 -4.77 -0.33
CA ARG A 50 -2.26 -4.18 0.86
C ARG A 50 -0.88 -3.68 0.48
N ASN A 51 -0.69 -2.38 0.60
CA ASN A 51 0.50 -1.69 0.15
C ASN A 51 1.32 -1.19 1.36
N VAL A 52 2.64 -1.30 1.25
CA VAL A 52 3.61 -0.65 2.13
C VAL A 52 4.52 0.21 1.27
N THR A 53 4.45 1.52 1.47
CA THR A 53 5.34 2.48 0.83
C THR A 53 6.43 2.88 1.81
N ILE A 54 7.69 2.75 1.40
CA ILE A 54 8.85 3.29 2.12
C ILE A 54 9.39 4.47 1.32
N GLY A 55 9.23 5.68 1.86
CA GLY A 55 9.75 6.91 1.29
C GLY A 55 11.01 7.37 2.02
N GLU A 56 12.15 7.38 1.34
CA GLU A 56 13.39 8.01 1.82
C GLU A 56 13.39 9.48 1.42
N LEU A 57 13.51 10.36 2.41
CA LEU A 57 13.41 11.80 2.27
C LEU A 57 14.80 12.44 2.19
N GLN A 58 14.92 13.49 1.38
CA GLN A 58 16.04 14.41 1.37
C GLN A 58 15.48 15.82 1.36
N ASN A 59 15.85 16.62 2.36
CA ASN A 59 15.31 17.99 2.55
C ASN A 59 13.77 18.03 2.54
N GLY A 60 13.14 17.06 3.23
CA GLY A 60 11.67 16.96 3.34
C GLY A 60 10.96 16.49 2.06
N LYS A 61 11.67 16.04 1.02
CA LYS A 61 11.08 15.54 -0.22
C LYS A 61 11.47 14.08 -0.44
N ALA A 62 10.54 13.27 -0.94
CA ALA A 62 10.84 11.90 -1.33
C ALA A 62 11.90 11.87 -2.44
N ALA A 63 13.08 11.34 -2.12
CA ALA A 63 14.18 11.12 -3.04
C ALA A 63 14.16 9.71 -3.62
N ARG A 64 13.63 8.75 -2.85
CA ARG A 64 13.39 7.38 -3.28
C ARG A 64 12.11 6.85 -2.63
N VAL A 65 11.34 6.11 -3.40
CA VAL A 65 10.15 5.39 -2.95
C VAL A 65 10.34 3.92 -3.30
N THR A 66 9.97 3.04 -2.38
CA THR A 66 9.92 1.59 -2.61
C THR A 66 8.58 1.09 -2.12
N ASP A 67 7.80 0.53 -3.04
CA ASP A 67 6.48 -0.02 -2.75
C ASP A 67 6.53 -1.55 -2.70
N TYR A 68 5.81 -2.09 -1.73
CA TYR A 68 5.47 -3.50 -1.63
C TYR A 68 3.97 -3.61 -1.67
N TRP A 69 3.44 -4.49 -2.50
CA TRP A 69 2.01 -4.70 -2.62
C TRP A 69 1.70 -6.16 -2.83
N GLY A 70 0.53 -6.56 -2.35
CA GLY A 70 0.04 -7.91 -2.55
C GLY A 70 -1.37 -8.06 -2.03
N GLU A 71 -2.07 -9.04 -2.60
CA GLU A 71 -3.35 -9.44 -2.04
C GLU A 71 -3.17 -10.09 -0.67
N PRO A 72 -4.16 -9.93 0.23
CA PRO A 72 -4.29 -10.79 1.39
C PRO A 72 -4.26 -12.26 0.96
N THR A 73 -3.48 -13.07 1.68
CA THR A 73 -3.44 -14.51 1.43
C THR A 73 -4.25 -15.24 2.51
N ASP A 74 -4.84 -16.37 2.12
CA ASP A 74 -5.45 -17.27 3.08
C ASP A 74 -4.40 -17.85 4.02
N THR A 75 -4.84 -18.28 5.21
CA THR A 75 -3.95 -18.98 6.16
C THR A 75 -3.77 -20.44 5.73
N PRO A 76 -2.54 -20.88 5.34
CA PRO A 76 -2.23 -22.27 5.08
C PRO A 76 -2.70 -23.20 6.20
N GLU A 77 -3.24 -24.36 5.83
CA GLU A 77 -3.83 -25.33 6.76
C GLU A 77 -2.85 -25.72 7.88
N TRP A 78 -1.59 -26.00 7.52
CA TRP A 78 -0.58 -26.48 8.47
C TRP A 78 -0.26 -25.49 9.60
N ARG A 79 -0.47 -24.18 9.39
CA ARG A 79 -0.20 -23.15 10.41
C ARG A 79 -1.43 -22.68 11.18
N ARG A 80 -2.65 -23.11 10.79
CA ARG A 80 -3.89 -22.75 11.49
C ARG A 80 -3.88 -23.04 13.00
N PRO A 81 -3.38 -24.18 13.51
CA PRO A 81 -3.35 -24.43 14.95
C PRO A 81 -2.25 -23.62 15.68
N MET A 82 -1.40 -22.89 14.95
CA MET A 82 -0.26 -22.13 15.49
C MET A 82 -0.47 -20.61 15.45
N THR A 83 -1.58 -20.14 14.88
CA THR A 83 -1.80 -18.71 14.65
C THR A 83 -3.23 -18.33 15.01
N ASP A 84 -3.37 -17.18 15.66
CA ASP A 84 -4.68 -16.54 15.82
C ASP A 84 -5.10 -15.83 14.54
N LYS A 85 -6.41 -15.65 14.37
CA LYS A 85 -6.95 -14.77 13.33
C LYS A 85 -6.59 -13.33 13.70
N LEU A 86 -5.87 -12.64 12.82
CA LEU A 86 -5.68 -11.20 12.93
C LEU A 86 -6.97 -10.50 12.52
N ASP A 87 -7.60 -9.79 13.47
CA ASP A 87 -8.73 -8.92 13.17
C ASP A 87 -8.26 -7.68 12.41
N MET A 88 -9.02 -7.32 11.38
CA MET A 88 -8.70 -6.21 10.48
C MET A 88 -9.99 -5.45 10.20
N PRO A 89 -10.41 -4.56 11.12
CA PRO A 89 -11.60 -3.77 10.93
C PRO A 89 -11.44 -2.86 9.70
N GLY A 90 -12.56 -2.59 9.02
CA GLY A 90 -12.60 -1.83 7.76
C GLY A 90 -12.08 -0.39 7.86
N ASP A 91 -12.04 0.17 9.06
CA ASP A 91 -11.50 1.50 9.39
C ASP A 91 -10.12 1.43 10.08
N GLY A 92 -9.49 0.25 10.09
CA GLY A 92 -8.18 0.00 10.72
C GLY A 92 -6.97 0.34 9.84
N ILE A 93 -5.84 -0.33 10.12
CA ILE A 93 -4.58 -0.15 9.36
C ILE A 93 -4.73 -0.55 7.89
N TRP A 94 -5.64 -1.49 7.60
CA TRP A 94 -5.91 -1.99 6.26
C TRP A 94 -7.37 -1.71 5.90
N PRO A 95 -7.69 -0.50 5.42
CA PRO A 95 -9.06 -0.16 5.07
C PRO A 95 -9.69 -1.15 4.09
N ASP A 96 -10.97 -1.45 4.25
CA ASP A 96 -11.70 -2.33 3.32
C ASP A 96 -12.30 -1.55 2.14
N ALA A 97 -13.01 -2.26 1.25
CA ALA A 97 -13.55 -1.70 0.03
C ALA A 97 -14.57 -0.56 0.26
N GLU A 98 -15.29 -0.55 1.38
CA GLU A 98 -16.26 0.51 1.69
C GLU A 98 -15.60 1.81 2.14
N HIS A 99 -14.35 1.73 2.57
CA HIS A 99 -13.56 2.84 3.10
C HIS A 99 -12.54 3.40 2.11
N LEU A 100 -12.44 2.86 0.89
CA LEU A 100 -11.55 3.41 -0.14
C LEU A 100 -12.19 4.61 -0.85
N GLY A 101 -11.37 5.63 -1.14
CA GLY A 101 -11.77 6.83 -1.87
C GLY A 101 -11.08 6.96 -3.23
N HIS A 102 -11.65 7.79 -4.11
CA HIS A 102 -10.93 8.29 -5.29
C HIS A 102 -10.11 9.53 -4.89
N HIS A 103 -8.86 9.60 -5.37
CA HIS A 103 -7.90 10.67 -5.06
C HIS A 103 -7.28 11.26 -6.32
#